data_AF-A0A729NIM4-F1
#
_entry.id   AF-A0A729NIM4-F1
#
_cell.length_a   1.000
_cell.length_b   1.000
_cell.length_c   1.000
_cell.angle_alpha   90.00
_cell.angle_beta   90.00
_cell.angle_gamma   90.00
#
_symmetry.space_group_name_H-M   'P 1'
#
loop_
_entity.id
_entity.type
_entity.pdbx_description
1 polymer ?
#
loop_
_entity_poly.entity_id
_entity_poly.type
_entity_poly.pdbx_seq_one_letter_code
_entity_poly.pdbx_strand_id
1 'polypeptide(L)' 'NNSIADSNAMIATDMRRRVYDLMQEGKSRQEIIDYMVARYGNFVTYDPPLTPLTVLLWVLPLAAIVAGGWIIVA' A
#
# COMPACT_ATOMS: atom_id res chain seq x y z
N ASN A 1 -1.15 -10.25 14.92
CA ASN A 1 -1.49 -9.19 13.95
C ASN A 1 -2.56 -8.33 14.60
N ASN A 2 -2.24 -7.10 15.03
CA ASN A 2 -3.18 -6.19 15.70
C ASN A 2 -3.40 -4.98 14.78
N SER A 3 -4.66 -4.53 14.65
CA SER A 3 -4.95 -3.33 13.86
C SER A 3 -4.34 -2.08 14.52
N ILE A 4 -4.13 -1.02 13.73
CA ILE A 4 -3.69 0.28 14.26
C ILE A 4 -4.68 0.82 15.32
N ALA A 5 -5.96 0.44 15.23
CA ALA A 5 -6.97 0.81 16.22
C ALA A 5 -6.73 0.16 17.60
N ASP A 6 -6.13 -1.03 17.62
CA ASP A 6 -6.07 -1.93 18.80
C ASP A 6 -4.63 -2.12 19.34
N SER A 7 -3.62 -1.60 18.62
CA SER A 7 -2.23 -1.71 19.00
C SER A 7 -1.80 -0.60 19.97
N ASN A 8 -1.18 -0.97 21.09
CA ASN A 8 -0.53 -0.05 22.03
C ASN A 8 0.87 0.39 21.57
N ALA A 9 1.28 0.05 20.35
CA ALA A 9 2.55 0.54 19.82
C ALA A 9 2.55 2.07 19.73
N MET A 10 3.65 2.70 20.12
CA MET A 10 3.84 4.16 20.06
C MET A 10 3.49 4.73 18.67
N ILE A 11 3.84 4.01 17.60
CA ILE A 11 3.52 4.39 16.22
C ILE A 11 2.01 4.36 15.92
N ALA A 12 1.26 3.40 16.47
CA ALA A 12 -0.18 3.29 16.24
C ALA A 12 -0.95 4.42 16.94
N THR A 13 -0.47 4.87 18.10
CA THR A 13 -1.05 6.02 18.81
C THR A 13 -0.83 7.34 18.05
N ASP A 14 0.37 7.56 17.50
CA ASP A 14 0.66 8.74 16.67
C ASP A 14 -0.21 8.75 15.40
N MET A 15 -0.29 7.61 14.70
CA MET A 15 -1.10 7.46 13.50
C MET A 15 -2.59 7.74 13.76
N ARG A 16 -3.16 7.24 14.86
CA ARG A 16 -4.56 7.50 15.23
C ARG A 16 -4.83 8.98 15.48
N ARG A 17 -3.94 9.66 16.21
CA ARG A 17 -4.05 11.11 16.42
C ARG A 17 -4.01 11.86 15.09
N ARG A 18 -3.08 11.49 14.21
CA ARG A 18 -2.97 12.16 12.91
C ARG A 18 -4.21 11.96 12.03
N VAL A 19 -4.76 10.76 11.98
CA VAL A 19 -6.03 10.49 11.28
C VAL A 19 -7.15 11.33 11.86
N TYR A 20 -7.23 11.46 13.18
CA TYR A 20 -8.22 12.31 13.85
C TYR A 20 -8.08 13.79 13.46
N ASP A 21 -6.85 14.33 13.47
CA ASP A 21 -6.60 15.71 13.06
C ASP A 21 -7.04 15.97 11.61
N LEU A 22 -6.69 15.06 10.68
CA LEU A 22 -7.05 15.19 9.27
C LEU A 22 -8.57 15.08 9.03
N MET A 23 -9.27 14.28 9.85
CA MET A 23 -10.74 14.26 9.82
C MET A 23 -11.34 15.58 10.30
N GLN A 24 -10.78 16.20 11.34
CA GLN A 24 -11.21 17.53 11.80
C GLN A 24 -10.90 18.64 10.79
N GLU A 25 -9.84 18.49 10.01
CA GLU A 25 -9.52 19.36 8.86
C GLU A 25 -10.52 19.18 7.68
N GLY A 26 -11.46 18.24 7.77
CA GLY A 26 -12.47 18.00 6.73
C GLY A 26 -11.95 17.24 5.51
N LYS A 27 -10.79 16.57 5.62
CA LYS A 27 -10.23 15.78 4.50
C LYS A 27 -11.08 14.55 4.22
N SER A 28 -11.18 14.20 2.94
CA SER A 28 -11.83 12.98 2.50
C SER A 28 -11.04 11.74 2.92
N ARG A 29 -11.72 10.58 2.95
CA ARG A 29 -11.10 9.28 3.25
C ARG A 29 -9.87 9.02 2.39
N GLN A 30 -9.93 9.31 1.09
CA GLN A 30 -8.83 9.05 0.17
C GLN A 30 -7.62 9.94 0.49
N GLU A 31 -7.84 11.23 0.74
CA GLU A 31 -6.76 12.15 1.11
C GLU A 31 -6.08 11.76 2.42
N ILE A 32 -6.85 11.24 3.39
CA ILE A 32 -6.30 10.73 4.64
C ILE A 32 -5.41 9.51 4.37
N ILE A 33 -5.91 8.54 3.58
CA ILE A 33 -5.13 7.33 3.24
C ILE A 33 -3.85 7.72 2.49
N ASP A 34 -3.96 8.61 1.50
CA ASP A 34 -2.82 9.07 0.69
C ASP A 34 -1.76 9.75 1.57
N TYR A 35 -2.19 10.61 2.50
CA TYR A 35 -1.28 11.24 3.46
C TYR A 35 -0.58 10.19 4.34
N MET A 36 -1.35 9.24 4.87
CA MET A 36 -0.83 8.19 5.73
C MET A 36 0.16 7.29 4.99
N VAL A 37 -0.13 6.94 3.74
CA VAL A 37 0.78 6.17 2.89
C VAL A 37 2.05 6.95 2.56
N ALA A 38 1.92 8.24 2.24
CA ALA A 38 3.09 9.09 1.94
C ALA A 38 4.01 9.26 3.15
N ARG A 39 3.45 9.37 4.37
CA ARG A 39 4.23 9.62 5.59
C ARG A 39 4.75 8.35 6.26
N TYR A 40 3.97 7.29 6.24
CA TYR A 40 4.21 6.08 7.01
C TYR A 40 4.33 4.82 6.14
N GLY A 41 4.15 4.90 4.82
CA GLY A 41 4.35 3.79 3.88
C GLY A 41 3.09 3.00 3.53
N ASN A 42 3.19 2.11 2.53
CA ASN A 42 2.05 1.33 2.01
C ASN A 42 1.44 0.34 3.02
N PHE A 43 2.15 -0.01 4.10
CA PHE A 43 1.72 -0.99 5.09
C PHE A 43 0.70 -0.43 6.12
N VAL A 44 0.34 0.85 6.03
CA VAL A 44 -0.69 1.45 6.88
C VAL A 44 -2.11 1.03 6.52
N THR A 45 -2.31 0.53 5.31
CA THR A 45 -3.59 0.07 4.79
C THR A 45 -3.50 -1.39 4.40
N TYR A 46 -4.62 -2.11 4.54
CA TYR A 46 -4.75 -3.48 4.03
C TYR A 46 -4.94 -3.52 2.51
N ASP A 47 -5.27 -2.39 1.90
CA ASP A 47 -5.50 -2.24 0.47
C ASP A 47 -4.56 -1.17 -0.11
N PRO A 48 -3.25 -1.45 -0.23
CA PRO A 48 -2.30 -0.51 -0.80
C PRO A 48 -2.50 -0.38 -2.32
N PRO A 49 -2.29 0.81 -2.89
CA PRO A 49 -2.49 1.04 -4.32
C PRO A 49 -1.53 0.20 -5.16
N LEU A 50 -1.99 -0.23 -6.34
CA LEU A 50 -1.15 -0.90 -7.33
C LEU A 50 -0.12 0.10 -7.88
N THR A 51 1.16 -0.12 -7.55
CA THR A 51 2.24 0.71 -8.07
C THR A 51 2.73 0.15 -9.41
N PRO A 52 3.33 0.99 -10.30
CA PRO A 52 3.97 0.51 -11.52
C PRO A 52 5.04 -0.56 -11.26
N LEU A 53 5.75 -0.44 -10.13
CA LEU A 53 6.74 -1.43 -9.70
C LEU A 53 6.08 -2.76 -9.32
N THR A 54 4.94 -2.73 -8.61
CA THR A 54 4.14 -3.92 -8.32
C THR A 54 3.72 -4.61 -9.61
N VAL A 55 3.22 -3.86 -10.60
CA VAL A 55 2.84 -4.42 -11.90
C VAL A 55 4.04 -5.04 -12.61
N LEU A 56 5.16 -4.32 -12.69
CA LEU A 56 6.38 -4.82 -13.33
C LEU A 56 6.88 -6.11 -12.69
N LEU A 57 6.85 -6.19 -11.36
CA LEU A 57 7.26 -7.37 -10.59
C LEU A 57 6.49 -8.64 -11.00
N TRP A 58 5.21 -8.50 -11.33
CA TRP A 58 4.36 -9.63 -11.74
C TRP A 58 4.35 -9.88 -13.25
N VAL A 59 4.46 -8.82 -14.06
CA VAL A 59 4.51 -8.95 -15.52
C VAL A 59 5.81 -9.61 -15.98
N LEU A 60 6.94 -9.32 -15.32
CA LEU A 60 8.25 -9.81 -15.76
C LEU A 60 8.40 -11.34 -15.69
N PRO A 61 7.99 -12.04 -14.61
CA PRO A 61 7.93 -13.50 -14.59
C PRO A 61 7.00 -14.09 -15.66
N LEU A 62 5.83 -13.49 -15.86
CA LEU A 62 4.87 -13.95 -16.89
C LEU A 62 5.46 -13.81 -18.30
N ALA A 63 6.08 -12.67 -18.58
CA ALA A 63 6.76 -12.41 -19.84
C ALA A 63 7.92 -13.38 -20.08
N ALA A 64 8.70 -13.71 -19.04
CA ALA A 64 9.79 -14.67 -19.13
C ALA A 64 9.30 -16.09 -19.48
N ILE A 65 8.18 -16.53 -18.89
CA ILE A 65 7.57 -17.83 -19.21
C ILE A 65 7.08 -17.85 -20.66
N VAL A 66 6.39 -16.80 -21.10
CA VAL A 66 5.90 -16.70 -22.49
C VAL A 66 7.04 -16.68 -23.48
N ALA A 67 8.09 -15.90 -23.21
CA ALA A 67 9.27 -15.82 -24.07
C ALA A 67 10.00 -17.18 -24.15
N GLY A 68 10.19 -17.85 -23.01
CA GLY A 68 10.79 -19.18 -22.97
C GLY A 68 9.98 -20.23 -23.72
N GLY A 69 8.65 -20.24 -23.53
CA GLY A 69 7.75 -21.14 -24.24
C GLY A 69 7.75 -20.89 -25.76
N TRP A 70 7.80 -19.64 -26.18
CA TRP A 70 7.90 -19.28 -27.60
C TRP A 70 9.21 -19.77 -28.23
N ILE A 71 10.34 -19.61 -27.54
CA ILE A 71 11.65 -20.11 -28.00
C ILE A 71 11.67 -21.63 -28.19
N ILE A 72 10.93 -22.38 -27.37
CA ILE A 72 10.88 -23.85 -27.47
C ILE A 72 10.04 -24.31 -28.68
N VAL A 73 8.99 -23.56 -29.02
CA VAL A 73 8.03 -23.94 -30.07
C VAL A 73 8.43 -23.43 -31.46
N ALA A 74 9.15 -22.31 -31.53
CA ALA A 74 9.67 -21.72 -32.77
C ALA A 74 10.84 -22.52 -33.34
#